data_AF-A0A938RI48-F1
#
_entry.id   AF-A0A938RI48-F1
#
_cell.length_a   1.000
_cell.length_b   1.000
_cell.length_c   1.000
_cell.angle_alpha   90.00
_cell.angle_beta   90.00
_cell.angle_gamma   90.00
#
_symmetry.space_group_name_H-M   'P 1'
#
loop_
_entity.id
_entity.type
_entity.pdbx_description
1 polymer ?
#
loop_
_entity_poly.entity_id
_entity_poly.type
_entity_poly.pdbx_seq_one_letter_code
_entity_poly.pdbx_strand_id
1 'polypeptide(L)'
;MVSRKSFYLLVILLACAGLGMTVYNHVVMGVPFTPGEKRQIWSIEAKMEFTATGKPVIASMAIAGTQKGFTLLSRTAASPGYGLAFIEKDGAERAEWSIRTAAGRQRLYYQVDMLVDPSARAAVPASPPPVARDFDREPYATAMAQILERAQERSADPYTLTREIIKEMENQAQNAELLKGYMSRARLIARLLTSADVPARVVYALMLEDGRRRQELTEYLQVFKDNDYELFNPQTGIQGQPDNMLLWEYNSAPLLDITGGRNSRVTFSMIEQKQPVSVALAQKQDLSDRLNISIHGLPLEEQALFKGLLLIPIGVVILVFLRLIIGIKTSGTFMPVLIAMAFIQTQLITGLVGFVLIVGSGLVIRSYLSRLNLLLVARISAVIIMVIMMIGIFSAVAFKLGLTDGMKITFFPMIILAWTIERMSILWEEEGPREVVKQGGGSLLAAVIAYLAMDSSLIRHLTFNFLGLQLVLMAAVLLLGNYTGYKLSELKRFKPLVDELNTGRNGL
;
A
#
# COMPACT_ATOMS: atom_id res chain seq x y z
N MET A 1 -20.10 -39.57 18.89
CA MET A 1 -19.35 -38.72 19.84
C MET A 1 -17.88 -38.78 19.46
N VAL A 2 -17.31 -37.72 18.88
CA VAL A 2 -15.87 -37.68 18.58
C VAL A 2 -15.11 -37.78 19.91
N SER A 3 -14.18 -38.72 20.01
CA SER A 3 -13.35 -38.92 21.20
C SER A 3 -12.68 -37.59 21.58
N ARG A 4 -12.81 -37.16 22.84
CA ARG A 4 -12.11 -35.96 23.36
C ARG A 4 -10.60 -36.03 23.08
N LYS A 5 -10.02 -37.23 23.03
CA LYS A 5 -8.60 -37.44 22.69
C LYS A 5 -8.29 -37.03 21.24
N SER A 6 -9.15 -37.38 20.28
CA SER A 6 -8.97 -37.00 18.86
C SER A 6 -9.03 -35.49 18.65
N PHE A 7 -9.88 -34.78 19.42
CA PHE A 7 -9.96 -33.33 19.40
C PHE A 7 -8.66 -32.67 19.90
N TYR A 8 -8.16 -33.07 21.08
CA TYR A 8 -6.92 -32.51 21.61
C TYR A 8 -5.70 -32.87 20.75
N LEU A 9 -5.67 -34.05 20.13
CA LEU A 9 -4.62 -34.43 19.19
C LEU A 9 -4.59 -33.49 17.98
N LEU A 10 -5.75 -33.16 17.41
CA LEU A 10 -5.86 -32.21 16.30
C LEU A 10 -5.39 -30.81 16.70
N VAL A 11 -5.78 -30.32 17.88
CA VAL A 11 -5.31 -29.03 18.41
C VAL A 11 -3.79 -29.01 18.56
N ILE A 12 -3.21 -30.06 19.16
CA ILE A 12 -1.75 -30.16 19.34
C ILE A 12 -1.05 -30.20 17.98
N LEU A 13 -1.57 -30.97 17.02
CA LEU A 13 -1.00 -31.06 15.68
C LEU A 13 -1.02 -29.70 14.97
N LEU A 14 -2.11 -28.95 15.05
CA LEU A 14 -2.21 -27.59 14.50
C LEU A 14 -1.24 -26.62 15.16
N ALA A 15 -1.14 -26.64 16.49
CA ALA A 15 -0.22 -25.80 17.24
C ALA A 15 1.24 -26.13 16.93
N CYS A 16 1.61 -27.41 16.89
CA CYS A 16 2.96 -27.86 16.55
C CYS A 16 3.33 -27.52 15.10
N ALA A 17 2.42 -27.74 14.15
CA ALA A 17 2.65 -27.37 12.75
C ALA A 17 2.82 -25.85 12.58
N GLY A 18 1.96 -25.06 13.22
CA GLY A 18 2.02 -23.60 13.19
C GLY A 18 3.30 -23.03 13.82
N LEU A 19 3.67 -23.53 15.01
CA LEU A 19 4.91 -23.16 15.68
C LEU A 19 6.14 -23.62 14.89
N GLY A 20 6.12 -24.84 14.35
CA GLY A 20 7.20 -25.38 13.52
C GLY A 20 7.46 -24.52 12.29
N MET A 21 6.40 -24.12 11.57
CA MET A 21 6.52 -23.22 10.41
C MET A 21 7.01 -21.82 10.80
N THR A 22 6.59 -21.33 11.96
CA THR A 22 7.03 -20.03 12.50
C THR A 22 8.52 -20.04 12.85
N VAL A 23 8.98 -21.08 13.55
CA VAL A 23 10.39 -21.27 13.91
C VAL A 23 11.24 -21.49 12.66
N TYR A 24 10.75 -22.27 11.69
CA TYR A 24 11.43 -22.47 10.41
C TYR A 24 11.67 -21.14 9.68
N ASN A 25 10.65 -20.29 9.56
CA ASN A 25 10.80 -18.97 8.95
C ASN A 25 11.77 -18.07 9.74
N HIS A 26 11.78 -18.15 11.07
CA HIS A 26 12.71 -17.37 11.88
C HIS A 26 14.17 -17.81 11.68
N VAL A 27 14.43 -19.12 11.77
CA VAL A 27 15.79 -19.68 11.77
C VAL A 27 16.37 -19.78 10.37
N VAL A 28 15.57 -20.18 9.38
CA VAL A 28 16.04 -20.43 8.01
C VAL A 28 15.93 -19.18 7.15
N MET A 29 14.85 -18.39 7.27
CA MET A 29 14.67 -17.16 6.49
C MET A 29 15.14 -15.89 7.21
N GLY A 30 15.66 -16.00 8.44
CA GLY A 30 16.25 -14.88 9.19
C GLY A 30 15.25 -13.79 9.61
N VAL A 31 13.94 -14.06 9.56
CA VAL A 31 12.91 -13.06 9.90
C VAL A 31 12.83 -12.89 11.42
N PRO A 32 13.05 -11.69 11.99
CA PRO A 32 13.05 -11.49 13.45
C PRO A 32 11.63 -11.50 14.05
N PHE A 33 11.51 -11.97 15.29
CA PHE A 33 10.25 -11.93 16.04
C PHE A 33 9.83 -10.52 16.46
N THR A 34 10.79 -9.66 16.77
CA THR A 34 10.54 -8.27 17.14
C THR A 34 10.81 -7.35 15.96
N PRO A 35 10.04 -6.26 15.83
CA PRO A 35 10.39 -5.19 14.92
C PRO A 35 11.68 -4.52 15.44
N GLY A 36 12.84 -4.79 14.81
CA GLY A 36 14.11 -4.12 15.12
C GLY A 36 14.17 -2.67 14.65
N GLU A 37 15.36 -2.08 14.54
CA GLU A 37 15.54 -0.75 13.92
C GLU A 37 14.89 -0.76 12.53
N LYS A 38 13.87 0.08 12.37
CA LYS A 38 13.12 0.17 11.13
C LYS A 38 13.87 1.05 10.17
N ARG A 39 14.22 0.52 9.01
CA ARG A 39 14.66 1.32 7.88
C ARG A 39 13.49 1.55 6.94
N GLN A 40 13.52 2.70 6.30
CA GLN A 40 12.55 3.05 5.28
C GLN A 40 12.91 2.32 3.99
N ILE A 41 11.98 1.53 3.48
CA ILE A 41 12.08 0.82 2.21
C ILE A 41 10.95 1.33 1.33
N TRP A 42 11.29 1.69 0.10
CA TRP A 42 10.34 1.98 -0.94
C TRP A 42 10.15 0.76 -1.81
N SER A 43 8.95 0.18 -1.76
CA SER A 43 8.56 -0.83 -2.73
C SER A 43 7.89 -0.14 -3.90
N ILE A 44 8.49 -0.26 -5.08
CA ILE A 44 8.06 0.42 -6.30
C ILE A 44 7.70 -0.63 -7.33
N GLU A 45 6.47 -0.57 -7.83
CA GLU A 45 5.94 -1.45 -8.86
C GLU A 45 5.78 -0.67 -10.17
N ALA A 46 6.49 -1.08 -11.20
CA ALA A 46 6.31 -0.67 -12.58
C ALA A 46 5.33 -1.63 -13.27
N LYS A 47 4.16 -1.11 -13.62
CA LYS A 47 3.13 -1.82 -14.38
C LYS A 47 3.21 -1.41 -15.84
N MET A 48 3.49 -2.38 -16.71
CA MET A 48 3.51 -2.19 -18.15
C MET A 48 2.23 -2.75 -18.77
N GLU A 49 1.58 -1.96 -19.63
CA GLU A 49 0.40 -2.38 -20.38
C GLU A 49 0.62 -2.15 -21.87
N PHE A 50 0.26 -3.13 -22.70
CA PHE A 50 0.31 -3.03 -24.16
C PHE A 50 -0.69 -3.98 -24.82
N THR A 51 -0.96 -3.81 -26.11
CA THR A 51 -1.79 -4.71 -26.90
C THR A 51 -0.92 -5.52 -27.85
N ALA A 52 -0.89 -6.85 -27.65
CA ALA A 52 -0.14 -7.77 -28.49
C ALA A 52 -0.89 -8.12 -29.78
N THR A 53 -0.15 -8.30 -30.88
CA THR A 53 -0.71 -8.48 -32.22
C THR A 53 -0.77 -9.94 -32.69
N GLY A 54 -0.66 -10.93 -31.79
CA GLY A 54 -0.63 -12.36 -32.17
C GLY A 54 0.72 -12.84 -32.72
N LYS A 55 1.79 -12.06 -32.56
CA LYS A 55 3.17 -12.36 -32.97
C LYS A 55 4.04 -12.60 -31.73
N PRO A 56 5.29 -13.08 -31.88
CA PRO A 56 6.26 -13.05 -30.79
C PRO A 56 6.40 -11.64 -30.22
N VAL A 57 6.41 -11.54 -28.89
CA VAL A 57 6.56 -10.28 -28.17
C VAL A 57 7.87 -10.29 -27.41
N ILE A 58 8.60 -9.18 -27.54
CA ILE A 58 9.75 -8.86 -26.69
C ILE A 58 9.47 -7.48 -26.10
N ALA A 59 9.38 -7.40 -24.77
CA ALA A 59 9.24 -6.16 -24.03
C ALA A 59 10.50 -5.94 -23.21
N SER A 60 11.24 -4.85 -23.44
CA SER A 60 12.48 -4.51 -22.75
C SER A 60 12.32 -3.19 -22.01
N MET A 61 12.40 -3.21 -20.67
CA MET A 61 12.23 -2.03 -19.83
C MET A 61 13.53 -1.68 -19.09
N ALA A 62 13.85 -0.39 -19.02
CA ALA A 62 14.90 0.11 -18.14
C ALA A 62 14.53 -0.13 -16.66
N ILE A 63 15.49 -0.58 -15.86
CA ILE A 63 15.30 -0.83 -14.43
C ILE A 63 16.25 0.02 -13.58
N ALA A 64 15.78 0.39 -12.39
CA ALA A 64 16.57 1.18 -11.46
C ALA A 64 17.51 0.29 -10.63
N GLY A 65 18.78 0.69 -10.52
CA GLY A 65 19.78 0.05 -9.67
C GLY A 65 20.05 0.81 -8.37
N THR A 66 21.09 0.37 -7.64
CA THR A 66 21.61 1.09 -6.46
C THR A 66 22.14 2.46 -6.87
N GLN A 67 21.79 3.50 -6.12
CA GLN A 67 22.12 4.89 -6.43
C GLN A 67 22.36 5.71 -5.15
N LYS A 68 22.72 6.99 -5.30
CA LYS A 68 22.90 7.88 -4.14
C LYS A 68 21.60 7.95 -3.33
N GLY A 69 21.70 7.65 -2.03
CA GLY A 69 20.55 7.66 -1.11
C GLY A 69 19.67 6.40 -1.13
N PHE A 70 19.85 5.48 -2.09
CA PHE A 70 19.03 4.28 -2.23
C PHE A 70 19.85 3.02 -2.55
N THR A 71 19.75 2.02 -1.69
CA THR A 71 20.34 0.69 -1.91
C THR A 71 19.30 -0.28 -2.44
N LEU A 72 19.56 -0.91 -3.58
CA LEU A 72 18.71 -1.98 -4.13
C LEU A 72 18.76 -3.20 -3.19
N LEU A 73 17.59 -3.65 -2.72
CA LEU A 73 17.46 -4.85 -1.89
C LEU A 73 17.07 -6.06 -2.71
N SER A 74 15.96 -5.96 -3.43
CA SER A 74 15.37 -7.04 -4.21
C SER A 74 14.70 -6.53 -5.46
N ARG A 75 14.63 -7.41 -6.46
CA ARG A 75 13.90 -7.19 -7.72
C ARG A 75 13.10 -8.45 -8.04
N THR A 76 11.82 -8.27 -8.33
CA THR A 76 10.90 -9.37 -8.66
C THR A 76 10.10 -8.97 -9.88
N ALA A 77 9.79 -9.93 -10.75
CA ALA A 77 8.85 -9.69 -11.84
C ALA A 77 7.73 -10.72 -11.79
N ALA A 78 6.50 -10.27 -12.06
CA ALA A 78 5.33 -11.13 -12.16
C ALA A 78 4.79 -11.05 -13.59
N SER A 79 4.97 -12.14 -14.34
CA SER A 79 4.60 -12.22 -15.75
C SER A 79 4.23 -13.64 -16.15
N PRO A 80 2.98 -14.08 -15.89
CA PRO A 80 2.54 -15.43 -16.22
C PRO A 80 2.75 -15.75 -17.71
N GLY A 81 3.51 -16.81 -18.00
CA GLY A 81 3.75 -17.30 -19.37
C GLY A 81 4.83 -16.58 -20.18
N TYR A 82 5.48 -15.55 -19.64
CA TYR A 82 6.64 -14.89 -20.26
C TYR A 82 7.96 -15.46 -19.69
N GLY A 83 8.96 -15.62 -20.55
CA GLY A 83 10.34 -15.76 -20.13
C GLY A 83 10.89 -14.41 -19.69
N LEU A 84 11.66 -14.38 -18.60
CA LEU A 84 12.28 -13.18 -18.05
C LEU A 84 13.81 -13.32 -18.12
N ALA A 85 14.48 -12.27 -18.58
CA ALA A 85 15.93 -12.14 -18.49
C ALA A 85 16.30 -10.72 -18.04
N PHE A 86 17.34 -10.60 -17.22
CA PHE A 86 17.97 -9.33 -16.92
C PHE A 86 19.22 -9.22 -17.79
N ILE A 87 19.25 -8.19 -18.63
CA ILE A 87 20.33 -7.97 -19.60
C ILE A 87 20.94 -6.60 -19.38
N GLU A 88 22.22 -6.47 -19.70
CA GLU A 88 22.88 -5.18 -19.77
C GLU A 88 22.96 -4.77 -21.25
N LYS A 89 22.45 -3.57 -21.56
CA LYS A 89 22.46 -3.02 -22.91
C LYS A 89 22.87 -1.55 -22.82
N ASP A 90 23.91 -1.17 -23.58
CA ASP A 90 24.42 0.21 -23.62
C ASP A 90 24.78 0.77 -22.21
N GLY A 91 25.34 -0.08 -21.35
CA GLY A 91 25.72 0.27 -19.97
C GLY A 91 24.53 0.52 -19.03
N ALA A 92 23.32 0.10 -19.40
CA ALA A 92 22.13 0.13 -18.55
C ALA A 92 21.57 -1.28 -18.35
N GLU A 93 21.21 -1.62 -17.11
CA GLU A 93 20.45 -2.83 -16.82
C GLU A 93 19.01 -2.69 -17.31
N ARG A 94 18.49 -3.76 -17.92
CA ARG A 94 17.11 -3.85 -18.43
C ARG A 94 16.50 -5.19 -18.05
N ALA A 95 15.19 -5.19 -17.82
CA ALA A 95 14.38 -6.40 -17.71
C ALA A 95 13.72 -6.67 -19.06
N GLU A 96 13.93 -7.87 -19.60
CA GLU A 96 13.38 -8.30 -20.87
C GLU A 96 12.41 -9.46 -20.67
N TRP A 97 11.17 -9.27 -21.15
CA TRP A 97 10.13 -10.28 -21.18
C TRP A 97 9.94 -10.77 -22.61
N SER A 98 9.96 -12.08 -22.80
CA SER A 98 9.77 -12.71 -24.11
C SER A 98 8.68 -13.78 -24.08
N ILE A 99 7.87 -13.83 -25.14
CA ILE A 99 6.86 -14.89 -25.34
C ILE A 99 6.69 -15.16 -26.83
N ARG A 100 6.50 -16.43 -27.21
CA ARG A 100 6.36 -16.83 -28.62
C ARG A 100 5.07 -16.33 -29.27
N THR A 101 3.98 -16.28 -28.51
CA THR A 101 2.68 -15.86 -29.02
C THR A 101 1.88 -15.20 -27.91
N ALA A 102 1.48 -13.95 -28.11
CA ALA A 102 0.55 -13.24 -27.24
C ALA A 102 -0.45 -12.44 -28.07
N ALA A 103 -1.70 -12.37 -27.62
CA ALA A 103 -2.77 -11.63 -28.30
C ALA A 103 -3.60 -10.83 -27.29
N GLY A 104 -4.15 -9.70 -27.72
CA GLY A 104 -4.98 -8.85 -26.87
C GLY A 104 -4.16 -8.07 -25.84
N ARG A 105 -4.84 -7.60 -24.79
CA ARG A 105 -4.23 -6.74 -23.76
C ARG A 105 -3.32 -7.55 -22.84
N GLN A 106 -2.06 -7.15 -22.77
CA GLN A 106 -1.02 -7.75 -21.95
C GLN A 106 -0.67 -6.82 -20.79
N ARG A 107 -0.29 -7.42 -19.66
CA ARG A 107 0.12 -6.72 -18.44
C ARG A 107 1.33 -7.43 -17.85
N LEU A 108 2.40 -6.69 -17.64
CA LEU A 108 3.65 -7.17 -17.05
C LEU A 108 3.96 -6.30 -15.84
N TYR A 109 4.47 -6.92 -14.78
CA TYR A 109 4.78 -6.24 -13.53
C TYR A 109 6.24 -6.46 -13.17
N TYR A 110 6.91 -5.38 -12.81
CA TYR A 110 8.25 -5.38 -12.25
C TYR A 110 8.22 -4.63 -10.93
N GLN A 111 8.67 -5.27 -9.86
CA GLN A 111 8.75 -4.70 -8.53
C GLN A 111 10.22 -4.60 -8.12
N VAL A 112 10.56 -3.47 -7.51
CA VAL A 112 11.88 -3.21 -6.93
C VAL A 112 11.72 -2.67 -5.52
N ASP A 113 12.54 -3.16 -4.59
CA ASP A 113 12.59 -2.68 -3.22
C ASP A 113 13.89 -1.90 -2.99
N MET A 114 13.75 -0.63 -2.62
CA MET A 114 14.84 0.34 -2.45
C MET A 114 14.93 0.78 -1.00
N LEU A 115 16.03 0.45 -0.33
CA LEU A 115 16.34 0.88 1.03
C LEU A 115 16.83 2.33 1.01
N VAL A 116 16.23 3.21 1.82
CA VAL A 116 16.78 4.55 2.06
C VAL A 116 18.06 4.43 2.87
N ASP A 117 19.17 4.75 2.22
CA ASP A 117 20.52 4.60 2.73
C ASP A 117 21.36 5.82 2.33
N PRO A 118 21.56 6.80 3.24
CA PRO A 118 22.35 8.00 2.97
C PRO A 118 23.80 7.73 2.57
N SER A 119 24.32 6.54 2.89
CA SER A 119 25.69 6.13 2.56
C SER A 119 25.80 5.40 1.22
N ALA A 120 24.66 5.06 0.59
CA ALA A 120 24.63 4.40 -0.69
C ALA A 120 25.25 5.27 -1.79
N ARG A 121 26.00 4.62 -2.68
CA ARG A 121 26.57 5.21 -3.88
C ARG A 121 26.23 4.34 -5.08
N ALA A 122 26.07 4.96 -6.25
CA ALA A 122 25.87 4.21 -7.48
C ALA A 122 27.05 3.28 -7.75
N ALA A 123 26.76 2.07 -8.25
CA ALA A 123 27.78 1.10 -8.61
C ALA A 123 28.64 1.56 -9.81
N VAL A 124 28.04 2.36 -10.70
CA VAL A 124 28.71 2.97 -11.85
C VAL A 124 28.51 4.49 -11.78
N PRO A 125 29.58 5.30 -11.74
CA PRO A 125 29.46 6.76 -11.79
C PRO A 125 28.94 7.20 -13.16
N ALA A 126 28.06 8.21 -13.19
CA ALA A 126 27.51 8.73 -14.44
C ALA A 126 28.63 9.38 -15.28
N SER A 127 28.92 8.81 -16.44
CA SER A 127 29.91 9.36 -17.39
C SER A 127 29.24 10.39 -18.31
N PRO A 128 29.84 11.56 -18.61
CA PRO A 128 29.23 12.57 -19.49
C PRO A 128 28.78 12.00 -20.84
N PRO A 129 27.60 12.39 -21.37
CA PRO A 129 27.16 11.95 -22.68
C PRO A 129 28.05 12.59 -23.78
N PRO A 130 28.25 11.91 -24.92
CA PRO A 130 28.95 12.53 -26.04
C PRO A 130 28.16 13.74 -26.57
N VAL A 131 28.85 14.86 -26.76
CA VAL A 131 28.26 16.09 -27.33
C VAL A 131 28.14 15.91 -28.85
N ALA A 132 26.96 15.52 -29.31
CA ALA A 132 26.66 15.41 -30.74
C ALA A 132 26.25 16.78 -31.31
N ARG A 133 26.98 17.26 -32.32
CA ARG A 133 26.64 18.47 -33.07
C ARG A 133 25.70 18.11 -34.22
N ASP A 134 24.40 17.98 -33.95
CA ASP A 134 23.44 17.90 -35.08
C ASP A 134 23.06 19.30 -35.55
N PHE A 135 22.65 19.43 -36.80
CA PHE A 135 22.17 20.70 -37.36
C PHE A 135 20.65 20.77 -37.26
N ASP A 136 20.14 21.78 -36.55
CA ASP A 136 18.72 22.06 -36.47
C ASP A 136 18.24 22.81 -37.73
N ARG A 137 16.98 22.57 -38.14
CA ARG A 137 16.41 23.22 -39.34
C ARG A 137 15.85 24.60 -39.00
N GLU A 138 15.90 25.52 -39.96
CA GLU A 138 15.16 26.79 -39.84
C GLU A 138 13.64 26.53 -39.82
N PRO A 139 12.84 27.32 -39.07
CA PRO A 139 13.20 28.50 -38.27
C PRO A 139 13.69 28.19 -36.84
N TYR A 140 13.77 26.91 -36.45
CA TYR A 140 14.07 26.49 -35.09
C TYR A 140 15.50 26.81 -34.68
N ALA A 141 16.46 26.67 -35.60
CA ALA A 141 17.86 27.01 -35.36
C ALA A 141 18.03 28.48 -34.93
N THR A 142 17.40 29.42 -35.65
CA THR A 142 17.44 30.85 -35.29
C THR A 142 16.81 31.11 -33.92
N ALA A 143 15.65 30.53 -33.62
CA ALA A 143 14.99 30.70 -32.32
C ALA A 143 15.83 30.14 -31.16
N MET A 144 16.47 28.99 -31.36
CA MET A 144 17.38 28.39 -30.38
C MET A 144 18.62 29.25 -30.16
N ALA A 145 19.23 29.76 -31.24
CA ALA A 145 20.40 30.63 -31.16
C ALA A 145 20.12 31.91 -30.36
N GLN A 146 18.97 32.56 -30.57
CA GLN A 146 18.59 33.78 -29.84
C GLN A 146 18.40 33.54 -28.33
N ILE A 147 17.81 32.42 -27.93
CA ILE A 147 17.69 32.05 -26.52
C ILE A 147 19.07 31.76 -25.93
N LEU A 148 19.89 30.99 -26.66
CA LEU A 148 21.22 30.59 -26.19
C LEU A 148 22.17 31.78 -26.03
N GLU A 149 22.21 32.71 -26.99
CA GLU A 149 23.05 33.90 -26.96
C GLU A 149 22.74 34.76 -25.72
N ARG A 150 21.46 35.03 -25.46
CA ARG A 150 21.02 35.78 -24.27
C ARG A 150 21.37 35.08 -22.95
N ALA A 151 21.25 33.76 -22.91
CA ALA A 151 21.60 32.98 -21.73
C ALA A 151 23.13 32.95 -21.51
N GLN A 152 23.92 32.87 -22.58
CA GLN A 152 25.39 32.91 -22.53
C GLN A 152 25.92 34.27 -22.06
N GLU A 153 25.32 35.39 -22.49
CA GLU A 153 25.67 36.74 -22.01
C GLU A 153 25.54 36.90 -20.47
N ARG A 154 24.70 36.09 -19.84
CA ARG A 154 24.34 36.20 -18.41
C ARG A 154 24.79 35.02 -17.55
N SER A 155 25.57 34.09 -18.10
CA SER A 155 26.05 32.91 -17.39
C SER A 155 27.57 32.82 -17.38
N ALA A 156 28.10 32.05 -16.42
CA ALA A 156 29.54 31.90 -16.20
C ALA A 156 29.99 30.43 -16.20
N ASP A 157 29.07 29.48 -16.05
CA ASP A 157 29.34 28.05 -16.01
C ASP A 157 28.12 27.22 -16.50
N PRO A 158 28.26 25.90 -16.73
CA PRO A 158 27.16 25.05 -17.19
C PRO A 158 25.86 25.15 -16.37
N TYR A 159 25.97 25.32 -15.05
CA TYR A 159 24.84 25.36 -14.13
C TYR A 159 24.11 26.71 -14.16
N THR A 160 24.84 27.82 -14.22
CA THR A 160 24.28 29.16 -14.45
C THR A 160 23.68 29.27 -15.84
N LEU A 161 24.32 28.71 -16.87
CA LEU A 161 23.79 28.68 -18.24
C LEU A 161 22.45 27.95 -18.29
N THR A 162 22.35 26.79 -17.62
CA THR A 162 21.09 26.04 -17.53
C THR A 162 19.96 26.88 -16.94
N ARG A 163 20.22 27.60 -15.84
CA ARG A 163 19.22 28.46 -15.20
C ARG A 163 18.81 29.63 -16.09
N GLU A 164 19.77 30.29 -16.75
CA GLU A 164 19.48 31.40 -17.66
C GLU A 164 18.73 30.93 -18.92
N ILE A 165 19.03 29.74 -19.47
CA ILE A 165 18.25 29.16 -20.57
C ILE A 165 16.78 28.96 -20.14
N ILE A 166 16.55 28.34 -18.98
CA ILE A 166 15.18 28.10 -18.47
C ILE A 166 14.40 29.40 -18.31
N LYS A 167 15.07 30.46 -17.84
CA LYS A 167 14.51 31.80 -17.67
C LYS A 167 14.27 32.53 -18.99
N GLU A 168 15.20 32.45 -19.94
CA GLU A 168 15.06 33.08 -21.27
C GLU A 168 13.96 32.43 -22.10
N MET A 169 13.69 31.13 -21.91
CA MET A 169 12.51 30.49 -22.48
C MET A 169 11.19 31.07 -21.97
N GLU A 170 11.15 31.65 -20.77
CA GLU A 170 9.96 32.33 -20.25
C GLU A 170 9.87 33.78 -20.73
N ASN A 171 11.01 34.46 -20.84
CA ASN A 171 11.10 35.83 -21.34
C ASN A 171 10.79 35.92 -22.85
N GLN A 172 11.22 34.94 -23.64
CA GLN A 172 11.07 34.90 -25.10
C GLN A 172 9.89 34.01 -25.51
N ALA A 173 8.68 34.34 -25.04
CA ALA A 173 7.49 33.50 -25.19
C ALA A 173 7.19 33.10 -26.66
N GLN A 174 7.45 33.98 -27.63
CA GLN A 174 7.23 33.68 -29.05
C GLN A 174 8.19 32.60 -29.58
N ASN A 175 9.48 32.70 -29.26
CA ASN A 175 10.48 31.69 -29.63
C ASN A 175 10.22 30.37 -28.90
N ALA A 176 9.89 30.45 -27.61
CA ALA A 176 9.56 29.27 -26.81
C ALA A 176 8.31 28.54 -27.33
N GLU A 177 7.27 29.26 -27.75
CA GLU A 177 6.05 28.66 -28.30
C GLU A 177 6.31 27.93 -29.63
N LEU A 178 7.14 28.53 -30.50
CA LEU A 178 7.60 27.87 -31.73
C LEU A 178 8.34 26.55 -31.42
N LEU A 179 9.21 26.56 -30.41
CA LEU A 179 10.04 25.41 -30.06
C LEU A 179 9.28 24.32 -29.30
N LYS A 180 8.18 24.65 -28.59
CA LYS A 180 7.30 23.65 -27.95
C LYS A 180 6.69 22.66 -28.95
N GLY A 181 6.41 23.11 -30.18
CA GLY A 181 5.90 22.25 -31.25
C GLY A 181 6.96 21.31 -31.84
N TYR A 182 8.25 21.57 -31.58
CA TYR A 182 9.36 20.82 -32.16
C TYR A 182 9.82 19.67 -31.24
N MET A 183 10.01 19.93 -29.94
CA MET A 183 10.41 18.89 -28.97
C MET A 183 9.97 19.23 -27.53
N SER A 184 10.09 18.27 -26.61
CA SER A 184 9.76 18.52 -25.20
C SER A 184 10.71 19.55 -24.58
N ARG A 185 10.22 20.32 -23.59
CA ARG A 185 11.01 21.36 -22.89
C ARG A 185 12.34 20.83 -22.37
N ALA A 186 12.36 19.64 -21.75
CA ALA A 186 13.58 19.03 -21.25
C ALA A 186 14.57 18.70 -22.38
N ARG A 187 14.10 18.10 -23.48
CA ARG A 187 14.98 17.81 -24.63
C ARG A 187 15.50 19.08 -25.28
N LEU A 188 14.69 20.13 -25.36
CA LEU A 188 15.10 21.43 -25.90
C LEU A 188 16.21 22.06 -25.07
N ILE A 189 16.10 22.05 -23.74
CA ILE A 189 17.14 22.61 -22.87
C ILE A 189 18.42 21.78 -22.98
N ALA A 190 18.32 20.44 -22.93
CA ALA A 190 19.48 19.57 -23.13
C ALA A 190 20.15 19.82 -24.50
N ARG A 191 19.34 20.06 -25.53
CA ARG A 191 19.81 20.41 -26.87
C ARG A 191 20.55 21.75 -26.90
N LEU A 192 20.00 22.81 -26.30
CA LEU A 192 20.63 24.13 -26.21
C LEU A 192 21.97 24.06 -25.45
N LEU A 193 22.03 23.28 -24.38
CA LEU A 193 23.27 23.03 -23.63
C LEU A 193 24.29 22.30 -24.49
N THR A 194 23.87 21.27 -25.22
CA THR A 194 24.73 20.51 -26.14
C THR A 194 25.27 21.42 -27.25
N SER A 195 24.46 22.34 -27.79
CA SER A 195 24.91 23.36 -28.75
C SER A 195 25.93 24.34 -28.18
N ALA A 196 25.97 24.50 -26.86
CA ALA A 196 26.95 25.29 -26.12
C ALA A 196 28.16 24.48 -25.63
N ASP A 197 28.35 23.27 -26.15
CA ASP A 197 29.43 22.33 -25.74
C ASP A 197 29.33 21.88 -24.27
N VAL A 198 28.14 22.01 -23.66
CA VAL A 198 27.85 21.52 -22.31
C VAL A 198 27.23 20.12 -22.39
N PRO A 199 27.88 19.07 -21.86
CA PRO A 199 27.30 17.74 -21.85
C PRO A 199 26.07 17.73 -20.94
N ALA A 200 24.91 17.46 -21.53
CA ALA A 200 23.64 17.38 -20.82
C ALA A 200 22.77 16.28 -21.40
N ARG A 201 21.94 15.68 -20.56
CA ARG A 201 20.98 14.66 -21.02
C ARG A 201 19.67 14.76 -20.25
N VAL A 202 18.62 14.18 -20.81
CA VAL A 202 17.34 14.01 -20.11
C VAL A 202 17.37 12.68 -19.37
N VAL A 203 17.07 12.73 -18.08
CA VAL A 203 16.92 11.55 -17.21
C VAL A 203 15.50 11.46 -16.70
N TYR A 204 15.08 10.25 -16.32
CA TYR A 204 13.74 10.01 -15.82
C TYR A 204 13.77 9.73 -14.32
N ALA A 205 13.02 10.54 -13.57
CA ALA A 205 12.94 10.45 -12.12
C ALA A 205 11.52 10.10 -11.67
N LEU A 206 11.42 9.31 -10.61
CA LEU A 206 10.19 9.02 -9.89
C LEU A 206 10.21 9.76 -8.56
N MET A 207 9.18 10.56 -8.31
CA MET A 207 8.96 11.18 -7.00
C MET A 207 8.27 10.18 -6.08
N LEU A 208 8.95 9.80 -5.01
CA LEU A 208 8.48 8.82 -4.06
C LEU A 208 7.54 9.49 -3.05
N GLU A 209 6.33 8.95 -2.95
CA GLU A 209 5.33 9.36 -1.98
C GLU A 209 4.44 8.16 -1.62
N ASP A 210 4.17 7.99 -0.33
CA ASP A 210 3.50 6.79 0.17
C ASP A 210 2.07 6.65 -0.37
N GLY A 211 1.70 5.42 -0.75
CA GLY A 211 0.38 5.06 -1.23
C GLY A 211 -0.01 5.64 -2.61
N ARG A 212 0.91 6.30 -3.33
CA ARG A 212 0.65 6.81 -4.68
C ARG A 212 0.60 5.68 -5.71
N ARG A 213 -0.32 5.82 -6.66
CA ARG A 213 -0.58 4.84 -7.73
C ARG A 213 -0.68 5.53 -9.08
N ARG A 214 -0.40 4.78 -10.14
CA ARG A 214 -0.48 5.26 -11.54
C ARG A 214 0.32 6.55 -11.80
N GLN A 215 1.48 6.66 -11.16
CA GLN A 215 2.40 7.77 -11.39
C GLN A 215 3.15 7.57 -12.71
N GLU A 216 3.58 8.67 -13.31
CA GLU A 216 4.46 8.69 -14.49
C GLU A 216 5.83 9.22 -14.07
N LEU A 217 6.87 8.89 -14.85
CA LEU A 217 8.19 9.46 -14.60
C LEU A 217 8.21 10.92 -15.00
N THR A 218 8.91 11.72 -14.21
CA THR A 218 9.16 13.14 -14.49
C THR A 218 10.51 13.29 -15.18
N GLU A 219 10.56 14.11 -16.23
CA GLU A 219 11.81 14.44 -16.92
C GLU A 219 12.64 15.42 -16.08
N TYR A 220 13.90 15.08 -15.85
CA TYR A 220 14.92 15.94 -15.25
C TYR A 220 16.08 16.12 -16.22
N LEU A 221 16.81 17.23 -16.04
CA LEU A 221 18.03 17.50 -16.78
C LEU A 221 19.23 17.13 -15.93
N GLN A 222 20.09 16.26 -16.45
CA GLN A 222 21.40 16.01 -15.85
C GLN A 222 22.44 16.78 -16.63
N VAL A 223 23.06 17.76 -15.97
CA VAL A 223 24.03 18.68 -16.56
C VAL A 223 25.40 18.41 -15.94
N PHE A 224 26.41 18.22 -16.79
CA PHE A 224 27.76 17.89 -16.35
C PHE A 224 28.64 19.14 -16.31
N LYS A 225 29.47 19.22 -15.27
CA LYS A 225 30.58 20.16 -15.14
C LYS A 225 31.81 19.33 -14.78
N ASP A 226 32.71 19.19 -15.75
CA ASP A 226 33.86 18.29 -15.65
C ASP A 226 33.45 16.83 -15.35
N ASN A 227 33.70 16.36 -14.13
CA ASN A 227 33.39 14.99 -13.68
C ASN A 227 32.20 14.93 -12.69
N ASP A 228 31.65 16.08 -12.33
CA ASP A 228 30.46 16.19 -11.47
C ASP A 228 29.22 16.52 -12.31
N TYR A 229 28.05 16.18 -11.76
CA TYR A 229 26.79 16.54 -12.39
C TYR A 229 25.80 17.06 -11.36
N GLU A 230 24.90 17.90 -11.85
CA GLU A 230 23.76 18.40 -11.10
C GLU A 230 22.46 18.13 -11.86
N LEU A 231 21.39 17.96 -11.09
CA LEU A 231 20.05 17.78 -11.65
C LEU A 231 19.30 19.09 -11.64
N PHE A 232 18.58 19.36 -12.73
CA PHE A 232 17.73 20.53 -12.85
C PHE A 232 16.32 20.11 -13.24
N ASN A 233 15.34 20.68 -12.55
CA ASN A 233 13.96 20.57 -12.97
C ASN A 233 13.74 21.49 -14.20
N PRO A 234 13.35 20.95 -15.37
CA PRO A 234 13.22 21.74 -16.60
C PRO A 234 12.07 22.75 -16.56
N GLN A 235 11.12 22.62 -15.63
CA GLN A 235 10.00 23.54 -15.48
C GLN A 235 10.29 24.67 -14.50
N THR A 236 10.91 24.37 -13.36
CA THR A 236 11.12 25.36 -12.28
C THR A 236 12.54 25.93 -12.24
N GLY A 237 13.52 25.28 -12.89
CA GLY A 237 14.93 25.64 -12.79
C GLY A 237 15.57 25.34 -11.44
N ILE A 238 14.86 24.68 -10.53
CA ILE A 238 15.41 24.27 -9.22
C ILE A 238 16.52 23.25 -9.45
N GLN A 239 17.67 23.53 -8.85
CA GLN A 239 18.86 22.69 -8.85
C GLN A 239 18.82 21.69 -7.68
N GLY A 240 19.31 20.49 -7.94
CA GLY A 240 19.57 19.45 -6.94
C GLY A 240 18.59 18.28 -7.01
N GLN A 241 18.90 17.24 -6.22
CA GLN A 241 18.08 16.05 -6.05
C GLN A 241 17.29 16.16 -4.74
N PRO A 242 15.94 16.20 -4.77
CA PRO A 242 15.12 16.04 -3.58
C PRO A 242 15.36 14.68 -2.91
N ASP A 243 15.28 14.63 -1.57
CA ASP A 243 15.52 13.41 -0.79
C ASP A 243 14.57 12.25 -1.15
N ASN A 244 13.37 12.58 -1.64
CA ASN A 244 12.35 11.62 -2.06
C ASN A 244 12.36 11.35 -3.58
N MET A 245 13.41 11.74 -4.30
CA MET A 245 13.51 11.52 -5.74
C MET A 245 14.39 10.32 -6.06
N LEU A 246 13.83 9.37 -6.80
CA LEU A 246 14.53 8.19 -7.28
C LEU A 246 14.77 8.29 -8.79
N LEU A 247 16.02 8.22 -9.22
CA LEU A 247 16.33 8.15 -10.66
C LEU A 247 16.05 6.73 -11.16
N TRP A 248 15.20 6.63 -12.19
CA TRP A 248 14.81 5.36 -12.78
C TRP A 248 15.63 5.01 -14.02
N GLU A 249 15.93 6.00 -14.87
CA GLU A 249 16.69 5.82 -16.10
C GLU A 249 17.72 6.97 -16.26
N TYR A 250 18.95 6.61 -16.61
CA TYR A 250 20.14 7.49 -16.54
C TYR A 250 20.81 7.76 -17.90
N ASN A 251 20.45 7.06 -18.96
CA ASN A 251 21.18 7.04 -20.23
C ASN A 251 20.36 7.60 -21.39
N SER A 252 19.22 8.24 -21.12
CA SER A 252 18.30 8.77 -22.13
C SER A 252 17.80 7.70 -23.10
N ALA A 253 17.86 6.44 -22.70
CA ALA A 253 17.32 5.33 -23.46
C ALA A 253 15.80 5.27 -23.30
N PRO A 254 15.06 4.69 -24.27
CA PRO A 254 13.64 4.46 -24.11
C PRO A 254 13.36 3.65 -22.84
N LEU A 255 12.45 4.16 -22.00
CA LEU A 255 11.99 3.48 -20.79
C LEU A 255 11.47 2.07 -21.12
N LEU A 256 10.72 1.94 -22.20
CA LEU A 256 10.09 0.70 -22.65
C LEU A 256 10.22 0.57 -24.17
N ASP A 257 10.83 -0.52 -24.61
CA ASP A 257 10.88 -0.95 -26.00
C ASP A 257 10.02 -2.21 -26.16
N ILE A 258 9.09 -2.20 -27.12
CA ILE A 258 8.18 -3.33 -27.37
C ILE A 258 8.20 -3.70 -28.84
N THR A 259 8.61 -4.94 -29.08
CA THR A 259 8.44 -5.63 -30.36
C THR A 259 7.21 -6.54 -30.30
N GLY A 260 6.37 -6.53 -31.34
CA GLY A 260 5.17 -7.39 -31.41
C GLY A 260 3.93 -6.87 -30.67
N GLY A 261 3.98 -5.65 -30.14
CA GLY A 261 2.87 -4.98 -29.46
C GLY A 261 2.70 -3.52 -29.88
N ARG A 262 1.58 -2.92 -29.49
CA ARG A 262 1.24 -1.50 -29.73
C ARG A 262 0.60 -0.89 -28.48
N ASN A 263 0.48 0.44 -28.46
CA ASN A 263 -0.17 1.21 -27.38
C ASN A 263 0.41 0.89 -26.01
N SER A 264 1.73 0.98 -25.90
CA SER A 264 2.46 0.70 -24.67
C SER A 264 2.38 1.86 -23.69
N ARG A 265 2.26 1.55 -22.40
CA ARG A 265 2.34 2.50 -21.30
C ARG A 265 3.00 1.85 -20.10
N VAL A 266 3.82 2.61 -19.38
CA VAL A 266 4.35 2.23 -18.06
C VAL A 266 3.74 3.17 -17.02
N THR A 267 3.28 2.61 -15.91
CA THR A 267 2.80 3.38 -14.76
C THR A 267 3.41 2.83 -13.49
N PHE A 268 3.68 3.71 -12.52
CA PHE A 268 4.34 3.37 -11.27
C PHE A 268 3.39 3.46 -10.09
N SER A 269 3.51 2.51 -9.18
CA SER A 269 2.85 2.51 -7.87
C SER A 269 3.92 2.32 -6.81
N MET A 270 3.82 3.04 -5.69
CA MET A 270 4.81 2.96 -4.63
C MET A 270 4.16 2.94 -3.25
N ILE A 271 4.81 2.23 -2.34
CA ILE A 271 4.41 2.17 -0.94
C ILE A 271 5.66 2.25 -0.06
N GLU A 272 5.58 3.05 0.99
CA GLU A 272 6.62 3.12 2.01
C GLU A 272 6.41 1.99 3.01
N GLN A 273 7.46 1.19 3.21
CA GLN A 273 7.48 0.12 4.20
C GLN A 273 8.58 0.41 5.22
N LYS A 274 8.20 0.39 6.49
CA LYS A 274 9.17 0.46 7.60
C LYS A 274 9.43 -0.94 8.10
N GLN A 275 10.51 -1.56 7.63
CA GLN A 275 10.87 -2.93 7.98
C GLN A 275 12.16 -2.98 8.82
N PRO A 276 12.32 -4.01 9.68
CA PRO A 276 13.58 -4.23 10.40
C PRO A 276 14.76 -4.49 9.45
N VAL A 277 15.93 -3.95 9.79
CA VAL A 277 17.19 -4.12 9.01
C VAL A 277 17.48 -5.58 8.65
N SER A 278 17.25 -6.53 9.55
CA SER A 278 17.56 -7.95 9.29
C SER A 278 16.72 -8.57 8.17
N VAL A 279 15.47 -8.13 7.99
CA VAL A 279 14.61 -8.59 6.88
C VAL A 279 15.11 -8.03 5.56
N ALA A 280 15.48 -6.75 5.53
CA ALA A 280 16.06 -6.10 4.36
C ALA A 280 17.38 -6.76 3.93
N LEU A 281 18.23 -7.12 4.89
CA LEU A 281 19.50 -7.80 4.63
C LEU A 281 19.30 -9.25 4.15
N ALA A 282 18.34 -9.98 4.72
CA ALA A 282 18.00 -11.33 4.26
C ALA A 282 17.49 -11.32 2.81
N GLN A 283 16.65 -10.34 2.43
CA GLN A 283 16.18 -10.15 1.05
C GLN A 283 17.33 -9.91 0.06
N LYS A 284 18.35 -9.15 0.47
CA LYS A 284 19.54 -8.91 -0.35
C LYS A 284 20.38 -10.17 -0.58
N GLN A 285 20.38 -11.11 0.38
CA GLN A 285 21.15 -12.35 0.29
C GLN A 285 20.46 -13.44 -0.55
N ASP A 286 19.13 -13.42 -0.67
CA ASP A 286 18.35 -14.45 -1.37
C ASP A 286 17.92 -14.01 -2.78
N LEU A 287 18.89 -13.55 -3.58
CA LEU A 287 18.73 -13.28 -5.03
C LEU A 287 18.50 -14.57 -5.86
N SER A 288 18.26 -15.71 -5.22
CA SER A 288 18.15 -17.04 -5.81
C SER A 288 16.71 -17.33 -6.23
N ASP A 289 16.50 -17.66 -7.51
CA ASP A 289 15.26 -18.14 -8.14
C ASP A 289 14.67 -19.42 -7.48
N ARG A 290 14.22 -19.35 -6.22
CA ARG A 290 13.54 -20.46 -5.53
C ARG A 290 12.11 -20.09 -5.18
N LEU A 291 11.23 -20.46 -6.12
CA LEU A 291 9.80 -20.70 -5.93
C LEU A 291 9.05 -19.54 -5.24
N ASN A 292 8.63 -18.59 -6.08
CA ASN A 292 7.69 -17.48 -5.86
C ASN A 292 6.29 -17.88 -5.34
N ILE A 293 6.21 -18.66 -4.26
CA ILE A 293 4.96 -18.90 -3.50
C ILE A 293 5.09 -18.23 -2.13
N SER A 294 5.48 -16.94 -2.14
CA SER A 294 5.49 -16.09 -0.96
C SER A 294 4.54 -14.93 -1.19
N ILE A 295 3.81 -14.51 -0.15
CA ILE A 295 2.89 -13.36 -0.20
C ILE A 295 3.66 -12.09 -0.64
N HIS A 296 4.97 -12.03 -0.37
CA HIS A 296 5.85 -10.94 -0.80
C HIS A 296 6.08 -10.86 -2.32
N GLY A 297 5.78 -11.93 -3.08
CA GLY A 297 5.85 -11.94 -4.54
C GLY A 297 4.54 -11.51 -5.22
N LEU A 298 3.47 -11.27 -4.46
CA LEU A 298 2.22 -10.72 -5.01
C LEU A 298 2.37 -9.22 -5.31
N PRO A 299 1.63 -8.68 -6.29
CA PRO A 299 1.56 -7.23 -6.50
C PRO A 299 1.26 -6.47 -5.21
N LEU A 300 1.83 -5.28 -5.05
CA LEU A 300 1.73 -4.52 -3.79
C LEU A 300 0.28 -4.21 -3.39
N GLU A 301 -0.59 -4.02 -4.38
CA GLU A 301 -2.03 -3.80 -4.16
C GLU A 301 -2.69 -5.03 -3.52
N GLU A 302 -2.32 -6.24 -3.94
CA GLU A 302 -2.84 -7.49 -3.39
C GLU A 302 -2.29 -7.75 -1.99
N GLN A 303 -1.00 -7.46 -1.77
CA GLN A 303 -0.38 -7.59 -0.45
C GLN A 303 -1.08 -6.76 0.63
N ALA A 304 -1.51 -5.54 0.30
CA ALA A 304 -2.24 -4.67 1.23
C ALA A 304 -3.58 -5.29 1.66
N LEU A 305 -4.30 -5.94 0.73
CA LEU A 305 -5.55 -6.64 1.02
C LEU A 305 -5.31 -7.87 1.90
N PHE A 306 -4.27 -8.66 1.60
CA PHE A 306 -3.89 -9.81 2.42
C PHE A 306 -3.47 -9.40 3.83
N LYS A 307 -2.68 -8.33 4.01
CA LYS A 307 -2.34 -7.79 5.33
C LYS A 307 -3.58 -7.54 6.19
N GLY A 308 -4.64 -6.96 5.62
CA GLY A 308 -5.90 -6.74 6.32
C GLY A 308 -6.65 -8.04 6.65
N LEU A 309 -6.72 -8.98 5.69
CA LEU A 309 -7.41 -10.26 5.87
C LEU A 309 -6.75 -11.12 6.97
N LEU A 310 -5.42 -11.12 7.02
CA LEU A 310 -4.64 -11.89 7.98
C LEU A 310 -4.84 -11.41 9.43
N LEU A 311 -5.31 -10.19 9.67
CA LEU A 311 -5.61 -9.67 11.01
C LEU A 311 -6.96 -10.16 11.56
N ILE A 312 -7.90 -10.59 10.72
CA ILE A 312 -9.25 -11.01 11.15
C ILE A 312 -9.21 -12.13 12.21
N PRO A 313 -8.41 -13.21 12.06
CA PRO A 313 -8.32 -14.26 13.07
C PRO A 313 -7.93 -13.76 14.47
N ILE A 314 -7.10 -12.71 14.58
CA ILE A 314 -6.76 -12.11 15.88
C ILE A 314 -8.01 -11.55 16.56
N GLY A 315 -8.84 -10.82 15.81
CA GLY A 315 -10.12 -10.31 16.32
C GLY A 315 -11.07 -11.40 16.75
N VAL A 316 -11.11 -12.50 16.00
CA VAL A 316 -11.93 -13.67 16.35
C VAL A 316 -11.46 -14.30 17.66
N VAL A 317 -10.16 -14.51 17.86
CA VAL A 317 -9.62 -15.03 19.12
C VAL A 317 -10.01 -14.14 20.30
N ILE A 318 -9.84 -12.82 20.16
CA ILE A 318 -10.20 -11.84 21.19
C ILE A 318 -11.70 -11.90 21.49
N LEU A 319 -12.54 -11.89 20.46
CA LEU A 319 -13.98 -11.96 20.64
C LEU A 319 -14.40 -13.26 21.34
N VAL A 320 -13.86 -14.40 20.91
CA VAL A 320 -14.14 -15.70 21.52
C VAL A 320 -13.72 -15.69 23.00
N PHE A 321 -12.56 -15.12 23.31
CA PHE A 321 -12.10 -14.95 24.69
C PHE A 321 -13.04 -14.06 25.52
N LEU A 322 -13.39 -12.87 25.03
CA LEU A 322 -14.32 -11.95 25.72
C LEU A 322 -15.70 -12.59 25.94
N ARG A 323 -16.16 -13.41 24.99
CA ARG A 323 -17.48 -14.02 25.06
C ARG A 323 -17.53 -15.28 25.93
N LEU A 324 -16.54 -16.16 25.82
CA LEU A 324 -16.54 -17.45 26.52
C LEU A 324 -15.91 -17.38 27.91
N ILE A 325 -14.84 -16.60 28.09
CA ILE A 325 -14.12 -16.50 29.37
C ILE A 325 -14.70 -15.37 30.21
N ILE A 326 -14.84 -14.16 29.63
CA ILE A 326 -15.35 -13.00 30.38
C ILE A 326 -16.87 -13.04 30.49
N GLY A 327 -17.56 -13.36 29.39
CA GLY A 327 -19.02 -13.43 29.34
C GLY A 327 -19.70 -12.14 28.87
N ILE A 328 -19.01 -11.33 28.06
CA ILE A 328 -19.60 -10.11 27.49
C ILE A 328 -20.71 -10.48 26.50
N LYS A 329 -21.91 -9.92 26.70
CA LYS A 329 -23.01 -10.04 25.75
C LYS A 329 -22.74 -9.13 24.55
N THR A 330 -22.60 -9.71 23.37
CA THR A 330 -22.44 -8.99 22.10
C THR A 330 -23.65 -9.26 21.21
N SER A 331 -24.02 -8.27 20.41
CA SER A 331 -24.96 -8.48 19.31
C SER A 331 -24.24 -9.27 18.21
N GLY A 332 -24.61 -10.55 18.08
CA GLY A 332 -24.00 -11.47 17.12
C GLY A 332 -22.63 -12.02 17.51
N THR A 333 -22.18 -13.03 16.75
CA THR A 333 -20.90 -13.71 16.95
C THR A 333 -19.76 -13.06 16.20
N PHE A 334 -20.03 -12.54 14.99
CA PHE A 334 -18.99 -12.02 14.09
C PHE A 334 -18.99 -10.50 13.98
N MET A 335 -20.10 -9.88 14.36
CA MET A 335 -20.36 -8.46 14.18
C MET A 335 -19.34 -7.54 14.86
N PRO A 336 -18.86 -7.78 16.10
CA PRO A 336 -17.80 -6.94 16.68
C PRO A 336 -16.49 -6.97 15.88
N VAL A 337 -16.15 -8.12 15.28
CA VAL A 337 -14.95 -8.24 14.44
C VAL A 337 -15.10 -7.43 13.16
N LEU A 338 -16.30 -7.45 12.55
CA LEU A 338 -16.61 -6.60 11.39
C LEU A 338 -16.53 -5.11 11.74
N ILE A 339 -17.06 -4.71 12.90
CA ILE A 339 -16.97 -3.32 13.37
C ILE A 339 -15.51 -2.91 13.59
N ALA A 340 -14.69 -3.78 14.18
CA ALA A 340 -13.24 -3.53 14.33
C ALA A 340 -12.55 -3.36 12.98
N MET A 341 -12.89 -4.19 11.98
CA MET A 341 -12.37 -4.06 10.61
C MET A 341 -12.78 -2.74 9.96
N ALA A 342 -13.98 -2.23 10.25
CA ALA A 342 -14.39 -0.90 9.80
C ALA A 342 -13.50 0.19 10.41
N PHE A 343 -13.17 0.11 11.71
CA PHE A 343 -12.28 1.06 12.39
C PHE A 343 -10.83 1.04 11.88
N ILE A 344 -10.34 -0.12 11.41
CA ILE A 344 -9.02 -0.18 10.74
C ILE A 344 -8.96 0.73 9.51
N GLN A 345 -10.07 0.85 8.78
CA GLN A 345 -10.13 1.68 7.57
C GLN A 345 -10.44 3.15 7.87
N THR A 346 -11.28 3.43 8.88
CA THR A 346 -11.79 4.77 9.19
C THR A 346 -11.07 5.48 10.33
N GLN A 347 -10.07 4.85 10.94
CA GLN A 347 -9.44 5.20 12.22
C GLN A 347 -10.39 5.10 13.43
N LEU A 348 -9.84 4.85 14.62
CA LEU A 348 -10.64 4.54 15.80
C LEU A 348 -11.59 5.68 16.22
N ILE A 349 -11.10 6.91 16.32
CA ILE A 349 -11.85 8.02 16.92
C ILE A 349 -12.99 8.45 15.99
N THR A 350 -12.65 8.79 14.75
CA THR A 350 -13.59 9.13 13.67
C THR A 350 -14.57 7.98 13.40
N GLY A 351 -14.06 6.74 13.36
CA GLY A 351 -14.87 5.54 13.20
C GLY A 351 -15.86 5.34 14.35
N LEU A 352 -15.43 5.50 15.60
CA LEU A 352 -16.27 5.36 16.79
C LEU A 352 -17.39 6.41 16.82
N VAL A 353 -17.05 7.68 16.60
CA VAL A 353 -18.03 8.78 16.55
C VAL A 353 -19.01 8.56 15.40
N GLY A 354 -18.51 8.26 14.21
CA GLY A 354 -19.34 7.97 13.04
C GLY A 354 -20.25 6.76 13.27
N PHE A 355 -19.74 5.69 13.86
CA PHE A 355 -20.52 4.49 14.17
C PHE A 355 -21.66 4.79 15.15
N VAL A 356 -21.39 5.46 16.26
CA VAL A 356 -22.42 5.77 17.27
C VAL A 356 -23.50 6.67 16.68
N LEU A 357 -23.10 7.72 15.93
CA LEU A 357 -24.05 8.62 15.28
C LEU A 357 -24.90 7.89 14.25
N ILE A 358 -24.27 7.18 13.31
CA ILE A 358 -24.96 6.50 12.19
C ILE A 358 -25.86 5.38 12.70
N VAL A 359 -25.38 4.55 13.61
CA VAL A 359 -26.17 3.44 14.16
C VAL A 359 -27.31 3.99 15.01
N GLY A 360 -27.05 4.99 15.85
CA GLY A 360 -28.05 5.62 16.71
C GLY A 360 -29.21 6.25 15.92
N SER A 361 -28.90 7.12 14.94
CA SER A 361 -29.92 7.71 14.07
C SER A 361 -30.61 6.66 13.18
N GLY A 362 -29.86 5.67 12.70
CA GLY A 362 -30.41 4.58 11.89
C GLY A 362 -31.44 3.73 12.65
N LEU A 363 -31.20 3.45 13.93
CA LEU A 363 -32.15 2.80 14.84
C LEU A 363 -33.43 3.63 15.02
N VAL A 364 -33.31 4.94 15.20
CA VAL A 364 -34.45 5.86 15.35
C VAL A 364 -35.32 5.87 14.09
N ILE A 365 -34.70 6.06 12.93
CA ILE A 365 -35.43 6.11 11.65
C ILE A 365 -36.04 4.74 11.34
N ARG A 366 -35.34 3.65 11.65
CA ARG A 366 -35.90 2.31 11.45
C ARG A 366 -37.11 2.05 12.34
N SER A 367 -37.07 2.47 13.61
CA SER A 367 -38.24 2.40 14.49
C SER A 367 -39.43 3.22 13.95
N TYR A 368 -39.17 4.29 13.19
CA TYR A 368 -40.22 4.99 12.46
C TYR A 368 -40.74 4.17 11.26
N LEU A 369 -39.85 3.59 10.45
CA LEU A 369 -40.21 2.76 9.30
C LEU A 369 -40.93 1.47 9.67
N SER A 370 -40.69 0.89 10.86
CA SER A 370 -41.38 -0.33 11.28
C SER A 370 -42.87 -0.12 11.61
N ARG A 371 -43.30 1.13 11.83
CA ARG A 371 -44.72 1.50 11.88
C ARG A 371 -45.39 1.50 10.50
N LEU A 372 -44.59 1.55 9.44
CA LEU A 372 -45.08 1.39 8.09
C LEU A 372 -45.13 -0.11 7.82
N ASN A 373 -46.29 -0.65 7.45
CA ASN A 373 -46.50 -2.08 7.15
C ASN A 373 -45.81 -2.50 5.85
N LEU A 374 -44.49 -2.34 5.78
CA LEU A 374 -43.65 -2.62 4.64
C LEU A 374 -43.25 -4.10 4.59
N LEU A 375 -43.23 -4.64 3.38
CA LEU A 375 -42.61 -5.94 3.07
C LEU A 375 -41.15 -5.97 3.53
N LEU A 376 -40.68 -7.14 3.98
CA LEU A 376 -39.31 -7.32 4.50
C LEU A 376 -38.23 -6.82 3.53
N VAL A 377 -38.39 -7.10 2.24
CA VAL A 377 -37.42 -6.69 1.20
C VAL A 377 -37.39 -5.17 1.04
N ALA A 378 -38.54 -4.51 1.00
CA ALA A 378 -38.64 -3.06 0.89
C ALA A 378 -38.03 -2.36 2.12
N ARG A 379 -38.19 -2.96 3.30
CA ARG A 379 -37.63 -2.47 4.56
C ARG A 379 -36.10 -2.48 4.56
N ILE A 380 -35.49 -3.61 4.20
CA ILE A 380 -34.02 -3.75 4.16
C ILE A 380 -33.41 -2.78 3.15
N SER A 381 -34.03 -2.65 1.97
CA SER A 381 -33.59 -1.69 0.94
C SER A 381 -33.65 -0.24 1.44
N ALA A 382 -34.73 0.14 2.13
CA ALA A 382 -34.87 1.50 2.69
C ALA A 382 -33.79 1.81 3.73
N VAL A 383 -33.43 0.84 4.58
CA VAL A 383 -32.35 0.99 5.58
C VAL A 383 -31.01 1.25 4.89
N ILE A 384 -30.68 0.47 3.85
CA ILE A 384 -29.42 0.65 3.12
C ILE A 384 -29.37 2.04 2.45
N ILE A 385 -30.43 2.44 1.76
CA ILE A 385 -30.50 3.76 1.09
C ILE A 385 -30.32 4.90 2.10
N MET A 386 -30.99 4.81 3.25
CA MET A 386 -30.86 5.78 4.34
C MET A 386 -29.43 5.84 4.90
N VAL A 387 -28.79 4.69 5.11
CA VAL A 387 -27.39 4.64 5.60
C VAL A 387 -26.45 5.30 4.60
N ILE A 388 -26.63 5.05 3.30
CA ILE A 388 -25.86 5.70 2.23
C ILE A 388 -26.03 7.22 2.30
N MET A 389 -27.28 7.70 2.39
CA MET A 389 -27.58 9.13 2.45
C MET A 389 -26.95 9.78 3.69
N MET A 390 -27.03 9.12 4.84
CA MET A 390 -26.52 9.63 6.11
C MET A 390 -24.99 9.67 6.15
N ILE A 391 -24.34 8.66 5.59
CA ILE A 391 -22.89 8.65 5.34
C ILE A 391 -22.50 9.82 4.44
N GLY A 392 -23.24 10.05 3.35
CA GLY A 392 -22.98 11.17 2.44
C GLY A 392 -23.06 12.53 3.13
N ILE A 393 -24.11 12.75 3.94
CA ILE A 393 -24.27 13.98 4.74
C ILE A 393 -23.13 14.11 5.76
N PHE A 394 -22.79 13.04 6.48
CA PHE A 394 -21.71 13.06 7.46
C PHE A 394 -20.35 13.40 6.82
N SER A 395 -20.03 12.79 5.67
CA SER A 395 -18.81 13.11 4.92
C SER A 395 -18.78 14.56 4.45
N ALA A 396 -19.89 15.09 3.96
CA ALA A 396 -19.97 16.50 3.53
C ALA A 396 -19.74 17.48 4.69
N VAL A 397 -20.28 17.16 5.88
CA VAL A 397 -20.08 17.93 7.11
C VAL A 397 -18.63 17.82 7.60
N ALA A 398 -18.07 16.60 7.63
CA ALA A 398 -16.69 16.36 8.05
C ALA A 398 -15.68 17.10 7.16
N PHE A 399 -15.93 17.15 5.84
CA PHE A 399 -15.12 17.91 4.89
C PHE A 399 -15.11 19.41 5.21
N LYS A 400 -16.28 20.00 5.50
CA LYS A 400 -16.38 21.41 5.89
C LYS A 400 -15.69 21.74 7.22
N LEU A 401 -15.59 20.76 8.13
CA LEU A 401 -14.91 20.90 9.41
C LEU A 401 -13.39 20.72 9.33
N GLY A 402 -12.83 20.48 8.13
CA GLY A 402 -11.39 20.24 7.95
C GLY A 402 -10.91 18.87 8.45
N LEU A 403 -11.84 17.96 8.78
CA LEU A 403 -11.53 16.60 9.20
C LEU A 403 -11.28 15.73 7.97
N THR A 404 -10.08 15.82 7.39
CA THR A 404 -9.71 15.10 6.15
C THR A 404 -9.75 13.58 6.30
N ASP A 405 -9.63 13.07 7.52
CA ASP A 405 -9.73 11.63 7.82
C ASP A 405 -11.15 11.08 7.73
N GLY A 406 -12.18 11.93 7.83
CA GLY A 406 -13.60 11.55 7.69
C GLY A 406 -14.01 11.17 6.26
N MET A 407 -13.14 11.39 5.26
CA MET A 407 -13.44 11.16 3.85
C MET A 407 -13.25 9.70 3.39
N LYS A 408 -12.62 8.85 4.19
CA LYS A 408 -12.25 7.47 3.80
C LYS A 408 -13.38 6.45 4.05
N ILE A 409 -14.60 6.73 3.57
CA ILE A 409 -15.71 5.78 3.72
C ILE A 409 -15.80 4.89 2.48
N THR A 410 -15.42 3.61 2.62
CA THR A 410 -15.50 2.61 1.54
C THR A 410 -16.83 1.83 1.63
N PHE A 411 -17.16 1.05 0.58
CA PHE A 411 -18.37 0.21 0.56
C PHE A 411 -18.42 -0.81 1.70
N PHE A 412 -17.27 -1.26 2.20
CA PHE A 412 -17.21 -2.34 3.17
C PHE A 412 -17.70 -1.92 4.58
N PRO A 413 -17.18 -0.84 5.21
CA PRO A 413 -17.74 -0.25 6.42
C PRO A 413 -19.23 0.11 6.28
N MET A 414 -19.65 0.60 5.11
CA MET A 414 -21.04 0.94 4.84
C MET A 414 -21.97 -0.28 4.95
N ILE A 415 -21.60 -1.41 4.34
CA ILE A 415 -22.38 -2.67 4.44
C ILE A 415 -22.42 -3.15 5.89
N ILE A 416 -21.30 -3.06 6.62
CA ILE A 416 -21.23 -3.45 8.03
C ILE A 416 -22.15 -2.58 8.90
N LEU A 417 -22.18 -1.27 8.67
CA LEU A 417 -23.06 -0.34 9.38
C LEU A 417 -24.53 -0.62 9.09
N ALA A 418 -24.89 -0.85 7.83
CA ALA A 418 -26.26 -1.21 7.46
C ALA A 418 -26.70 -2.53 8.10
N TRP A 419 -25.85 -3.56 8.05
CA TRP A 419 -26.09 -4.84 8.71
C TRP A 419 -26.20 -4.67 10.24
N THR A 420 -25.38 -3.79 10.82
CA THR A 420 -25.41 -3.47 12.25
C THR A 420 -26.75 -2.87 12.66
N ILE A 421 -27.23 -1.88 11.92
CA ILE A 421 -28.54 -1.27 12.14
C ILE A 421 -29.64 -2.31 11.96
N GLU A 422 -29.50 -3.20 10.97
CA GLU A 422 -30.44 -4.28 10.73
C GLU A 422 -30.51 -5.25 11.93
N ARG A 423 -29.38 -5.72 12.43
CA ARG A 423 -29.37 -6.63 13.59
C ARG A 423 -29.86 -5.94 14.87
N MET A 424 -29.41 -4.71 15.11
CA MET A 424 -29.72 -3.99 16.35
C MET A 424 -31.19 -3.58 16.44
N SER A 425 -31.84 -3.22 15.33
CA SER A 425 -33.25 -2.86 15.41
C SER A 425 -34.18 -4.07 15.44
N ILE A 426 -33.79 -5.24 14.93
CA ILE A 426 -34.53 -6.48 15.23
C ILE A 426 -34.46 -6.75 16.73
N LEU A 427 -33.25 -6.66 17.32
CA LEU A 427 -33.06 -6.81 18.76
C LEU A 427 -33.85 -5.77 19.58
N TRP A 428 -33.97 -4.55 19.06
CA TRP A 428 -34.78 -3.50 19.69
C TRP A 428 -36.26 -3.87 19.73
N GLU A 429 -36.77 -4.47 18.66
CA GLU A 429 -38.16 -4.91 18.54
C GLU A 429 -38.44 -6.18 19.38
N GLU A 430 -37.50 -7.12 19.43
CA GLU A 430 -37.65 -8.43 20.11
C GLU A 430 -37.37 -8.38 21.62
N GLU A 431 -36.25 -7.76 22.03
CA GLU A 431 -35.77 -7.79 23.42
C GLU A 431 -35.81 -6.40 24.10
N GLY A 432 -36.16 -5.35 23.36
CA GLY A 432 -36.33 -3.99 23.84
C GLY A 432 -35.04 -3.14 23.88
N PRO A 433 -35.19 -1.82 24.15
CA PRO A 433 -34.08 -0.85 24.06
C PRO A 433 -32.90 -1.16 25.01
N ARG A 434 -33.19 -1.71 26.19
CA ARG A 434 -32.18 -1.97 27.23
C ARG A 434 -31.21 -3.07 26.82
N GLU A 435 -31.69 -4.12 26.18
CA GLU A 435 -30.81 -5.18 25.67
C GLU A 435 -30.02 -4.69 24.44
N VAL A 436 -30.57 -3.80 23.61
CA VAL A 436 -29.80 -3.18 22.51
C VAL A 436 -28.64 -2.35 23.03
N VAL A 437 -28.84 -1.50 24.04
CA VAL A 437 -27.74 -0.71 24.63
C VAL A 437 -26.68 -1.63 25.24
N LYS A 438 -27.10 -2.71 25.91
CA LYS A 438 -26.18 -3.67 26.54
C LYS A 438 -25.38 -4.47 25.53
N GLN A 439 -26.04 -5.07 24.54
CA GLN A 439 -25.41 -5.88 23.50
C GLN A 439 -24.65 -5.02 22.48
N GLY A 440 -25.15 -3.83 22.17
CA GLY A 440 -24.49 -2.82 21.35
C GLY A 440 -23.24 -2.25 22.00
N GLY A 441 -23.33 -1.85 23.28
CA GLY A 441 -22.17 -1.45 24.05
C GLY A 441 -21.13 -2.57 24.21
N GLY A 442 -21.57 -3.80 24.46
CA GLY A 442 -20.70 -4.97 24.50
C GLY A 442 -20.01 -5.26 23.16
N SER A 443 -20.74 -5.18 22.04
CA SER A 443 -20.17 -5.30 20.69
C SER A 443 -19.17 -4.20 20.39
N LEU A 444 -19.47 -2.95 20.78
CA LEU A 444 -18.59 -1.82 20.56
C LEU A 444 -17.30 -1.94 21.38
N LEU A 445 -17.41 -2.31 22.66
CA LEU A 445 -16.27 -2.56 23.53
C LEU A 445 -15.38 -3.68 22.96
N ALA A 446 -15.98 -4.80 22.55
CA ALA A 446 -15.26 -5.90 21.93
C ALA A 446 -14.57 -5.47 20.63
N ALA A 447 -15.23 -4.65 19.81
CA ALA A 447 -14.66 -4.10 18.59
C ALA A 447 -13.46 -3.19 18.86
N VAL A 448 -13.53 -2.32 19.88
CA VAL A 448 -12.42 -1.45 20.28
C VAL A 448 -11.21 -2.27 20.75
N ILE A 449 -11.43 -3.28 21.60
CA ILE A 449 -10.34 -4.15 22.08
C ILE A 449 -9.72 -4.93 20.91
N ALA A 450 -10.55 -5.49 20.03
CA ALA A 450 -10.08 -6.19 18.84
C ALA A 450 -9.30 -5.26 17.90
N TYR A 451 -9.77 -4.03 17.70
CA TYR A 451 -9.08 -3.01 16.92
C TYR A 451 -7.70 -2.70 17.51
N LEU A 452 -7.60 -2.44 18.82
CA LEU A 452 -6.33 -2.10 19.47
C LEU A 452 -5.30 -3.22 19.33
N ALA A 453 -5.74 -4.48 19.39
CA ALA A 453 -4.85 -5.61 19.15
C ALA A 453 -4.43 -5.72 17.68
N MET A 454 -5.36 -5.56 16.73
CA MET A 454 -5.05 -5.61 15.30
C MET A 454 -4.15 -4.44 14.84
N ASP A 455 -4.27 -3.28 15.49
CA ASP A 455 -3.45 -2.10 15.17
C ASP A 455 -2.03 -2.18 15.75
N SER A 456 -1.79 -3.06 16.71
CA SER A 456 -0.45 -3.27 17.29
C SER A 456 0.58 -3.64 16.23
N SER A 457 1.68 -2.88 16.19
CA SER A 457 2.76 -3.10 15.22
C SER A 457 3.39 -4.49 15.33
N LEU A 458 3.45 -5.06 16.53
CA LEU A 458 3.97 -6.40 16.78
C LEU A 458 3.03 -7.47 16.21
N ILE A 459 1.72 -7.34 16.43
CA ILE A 459 0.73 -8.30 15.91
C ILE A 459 0.69 -8.25 14.38
N ARG A 460 0.72 -7.05 13.80
CA ARG A 460 0.75 -6.87 12.34
C ARG A 460 2.01 -7.45 11.71
N HIS A 461 3.18 -7.24 12.32
CA HIS A 461 4.45 -7.82 11.90
C HIS A 461 4.42 -9.35 11.96
N LEU A 462 4.01 -9.89 13.11
CA LEU A 462 4.00 -11.34 13.31
C LEU A 462 3.02 -12.03 12.36
N THR A 463 1.80 -11.54 12.26
CA THR A 463 0.73 -12.20 11.47
C THR A 463 0.98 -12.14 9.97
N PHE A 464 1.66 -11.08 9.49
CA PHE A 464 2.01 -10.96 8.07
C PHE A 464 3.21 -11.84 7.68
N ASN A 465 4.26 -11.87 8.50
CA ASN A 465 5.50 -12.58 8.16
C ASN A 465 5.46 -14.07 8.53
N PHE A 466 4.63 -14.47 9.48
CA PHE A 466 4.53 -15.85 9.95
C PHE A 466 3.12 -16.40 9.74
N LEU A 467 2.84 -16.89 8.54
CA LEU A 467 1.56 -17.51 8.20
C LEU A 467 1.20 -18.71 9.11
N GLY A 468 2.22 -19.40 9.63
CA GLY A 468 2.07 -20.47 10.62
C GLY A 468 1.31 -20.04 11.89
N LEU A 469 1.35 -18.76 12.26
CA LEU A 469 0.59 -18.25 13.40
C LEU A 469 -0.92 -18.39 13.22
N GLN A 470 -1.44 -18.42 12.00
CA GLN A 470 -2.87 -18.62 11.76
C GLN A 470 -3.35 -19.99 12.26
N LEU A 471 -2.51 -21.03 12.11
CA LEU A 471 -2.80 -22.36 12.63
C LEU A 471 -2.81 -22.37 14.16
N VAL A 472 -1.89 -21.62 14.78
CA VAL A 472 -1.83 -21.45 16.24
C VAL A 472 -3.08 -20.72 16.75
N LEU A 473 -3.51 -19.65 16.07
CA LEU A 473 -4.73 -18.92 16.41
C LEU A 473 -5.96 -19.82 16.25
N MET A 474 -6.03 -20.62 15.18
CA MET A 474 -7.09 -21.60 14.99
C MET A 474 -7.13 -22.64 16.11
N ALA A 475 -5.97 -23.17 16.51
CA ALA A 475 -5.86 -24.08 17.65
C ALA A 475 -6.35 -23.42 18.95
N ALA A 476 -6.02 -22.14 19.17
CA ALA A 476 -6.49 -21.37 20.32
C ALA A 476 -8.02 -21.16 20.30
N VAL A 477 -8.62 -20.83 19.16
CA VAL A 477 -10.09 -20.72 19.04
C VAL A 477 -10.77 -22.05 19.35
N LEU A 478 -10.25 -23.16 18.82
CA LEU A 478 -10.80 -24.49 19.09
C LEU A 478 -10.74 -24.83 20.58
N LEU A 479 -9.60 -24.59 21.24
CA LEU A 479 -9.43 -24.78 22.68
C LEU A 479 -10.43 -23.96 23.50
N LEU A 480 -10.57 -22.67 23.17
CA LEU A 480 -11.55 -21.79 23.83
C LEU A 480 -12.98 -22.28 23.58
N GLY A 481 -13.29 -22.80 22.39
CA GLY A 481 -14.60 -23.35 22.05
C GLY A 481 -15.01 -24.57 22.88
N ASN A 482 -14.04 -25.33 23.42
CA ASN A 482 -14.30 -26.46 24.32
C ASN A 482 -14.26 -26.06 25.81
N TYR A 483 -14.19 -24.77 26.12
CA TYR A 483 -14.21 -24.30 27.51
C TYR A 483 -15.61 -24.44 28.11
N THR A 484 -15.74 -25.30 29.12
CA THR A 484 -17.00 -25.52 29.86
C THR A 484 -16.98 -24.91 31.27
N GLY A 485 -15.97 -24.09 31.61
CA GLY A 485 -15.85 -23.46 32.92
C GLY A 485 -16.81 -22.27 33.09
N TYR A 486 -16.96 -21.80 34.33
CA TYR A 486 -17.75 -20.60 34.62
C TYR A 486 -17.15 -19.34 33.98
N LYS A 487 -18.01 -18.42 33.56
CA LYS A 487 -17.59 -17.11 33.06
C LYS A 487 -17.14 -16.21 34.22
N LEU A 488 -16.15 -15.35 34.01
CA LEU A 488 -15.71 -14.39 35.04
C LEU A 488 -16.85 -13.47 35.51
N SER A 489 -17.73 -13.07 34.60
CA SER A 489 -18.93 -12.29 34.94
C SER A 489 -19.94 -13.06 35.80
N GLU A 490 -19.96 -14.39 35.71
CA GLU A 490 -20.83 -15.25 36.52
C GLU A 490 -20.24 -15.46 37.93
N LEU A 491 -18.91 -15.55 38.07
CA LEU A 491 -18.24 -15.62 39.39
C LEU A 491 -18.62 -14.45 40.30
N LYS A 492 -18.76 -13.24 39.74
CA LYS A 492 -19.20 -12.05 40.50
C LYS A 492 -20.67 -12.15 40.95
N ARG A 493 -21.52 -12.86 40.20
CA ARG A 493 -22.94 -13.07 40.51
C ARG A 493 -23.16 -14.18 41.53
N PHE A 494 -22.31 -15.21 41.54
CA PHE A 494 -22.41 -16.34 42.47
C PHE A 494 -21.60 -16.17 43.76
N LYS A 495 -20.80 -15.10 43.88
CA LYS A 495 -20.07 -14.75 45.11
C LYS A 495 -20.96 -14.74 46.37
N PRO A 496 -22.18 -14.16 46.37
CA PRO A 496 -23.05 -14.16 47.55
C PRO A 496 -23.52 -15.57 47.97
N LEU A 497 -23.75 -16.48 47.02
CA LEU A 497 -24.15 -17.87 47.32
C LEU A 497 -23.00 -18.69 47.92
N VAL A 498 -21.77 -18.44 47.46
CA VAL A 498 -20.57 -19.08 48.03
C VAL A 498 -20.28 -18.52 49.43
N ASP A 499 -20.49 -17.22 49.63
CA ASP A 499 -20.36 -16.60 50.95
C ASP A 499 -21.44 -17.11 51.92
N GLU A 500 -22.69 -17.29 51.49
CA GLU A 500 -23.77 -17.93 52.28
C GLU A 500 -23.43 -19.36 52.68
N LEU A 501 -22.93 -20.18 51.75
CA LEU A 501 -22.49 -21.56 52.00
C LEU A 501 -21.29 -21.62 52.98
N ASN A 502 -20.41 -20.63 52.97
CA ASN A 502 -19.29 -20.55 53.92
C ASN A 502 -19.74 -20.06 55.30
N THR A 503 -20.70 -19.14 55.41
CA THR A 503 -21.30 -18.76 56.70
C THR A 503 -22.12 -19.87 57.33
N GLY A 504 -22.84 -20.68 56.54
CA GLY A 504 -23.59 -21.84 57.04
C GLY A 504 -22.71 -23.00 57.54
N ARG A 505 -21.43 -23.01 57.16
CA ARG A 505 -20.45 -24.05 57.55
C ARG A 505 -19.66 -23.72 58.81
N ASN A 506 -19.67 -22.44 59.24
CA ASN A 506 -19.09 -21.97 60.50
C ASN A 506 -20.15 -21.85 61.63
N GLY A 507 -21.38 -22.28 61.38
CA GLY A 507 -22.51 -22.24 62.33
C GLY A 507 -23.00 -23.62 62.79
N LEU A 508 -22.22 -24.68 62.60
CA LEU A 508 -22.47 -26.03 63.12
C LEU A 508 -21.35 -26.45 64.08
#